data_AF-A0A439LXJ0-F1
#
_entry.id   AF-A0A439LXJ0-F1
#
_cell.length_a   1.000
_cell.length_b   1.000
_cell.length_c   1.000
_cell.angle_alpha   90.00
_cell.angle_beta   90.00
_cell.angle_gamma   90.00
#
_symmetry.space_group_name_H-M   'P 1'
#
loop_
_entity.id
_entity.type
_entity.pdbx_description
1 polymer ?
#
loop_
_entity_poly.entity_id
_entity_poly.type
_entity_poly.pdbx_seq_one_letter_code
_entity_poly.pdbx_strand_id
1 'polypeptide(L)' 'MAFKQLPCPCGSGLQSSWQHDARGIPMCRTCVKCHTAKMDGYRADVINNPNYDADEDIEERW' A
#
# COMPACT_ATOMS: atom_id res chain seq x y z
N MET A 1 -4.05 2.83 -25.03
CA MET A 1 -3.62 1.53 -24.48
C MET A 1 -4.35 1.30 -23.16
N ALA A 2 -5.16 0.24 -23.04
CA ALA A 2 -5.80 -0.08 -21.77
C ALA A 2 -4.81 -0.89 -20.92
N PHE A 3 -4.25 -0.28 -19.88
CA PHE A 3 -3.48 -1.02 -18.88
C PHE A 3 -4.42 -2.04 -18.23
N LYS A 4 -4.17 -3.33 -18.47
CA LYS A 4 -4.96 -4.43 -17.92
C LYS A 4 -4.83 -4.37 -16.39
N GLN A 5 -5.84 -3.82 -15.70
CA GLN A 5 -5.83 -3.77 -14.25
C GLN A 5 -5.78 -5.19 -13.69
N LEU A 6 -4.74 -5.47 -12.92
CA LEU A 6 -4.56 -6.78 -12.30
C LEU A 6 -5.56 -6.94 -11.14
N PRO A 7 -6.14 -8.14 -10.98
CA PRO A 7 -6.98 -8.43 -9.84
C PRO A 7 -6.17 -8.31 -8.54
N CYS A 8 -6.85 -7.97 -7.45
CA CYS A 8 -6.24 -7.80 -6.15
C CYS A 8 -5.63 -9.11 -5.65
N PRO A 9 -4.40 -9.09 -5.09
CA PRO A 9 -3.73 -10.30 -4.60
C PRO A 9 -4.40 -10.93 -3.37
N CYS A 10 -5.42 -10.29 -2.77
CA CYS A 10 -6.19 -10.87 -1.67
C CYS A 10 -7.11 -12.04 -2.07
N GLY A 11 -7.13 -12.44 -3.34
CA GLY A 11 -7.97 -13.54 -3.83
C GLY A 11 -9.43 -13.16 -4.10
N SER A 12 -9.83 -11.90 -3.92
CA SER A 12 -11.22 -11.48 -4.12
C SER A 12 -11.66 -11.36 -5.58
N GLY A 13 -10.73 -11.46 -6.54
CA GLY A 13 -10.99 -11.26 -7.97
C GLY A 13 -11.38 -9.83 -8.37
N LEU A 14 -11.37 -8.88 -7.43
CA LEU A 14 -11.75 -7.48 -7.68
C LEU A 14 -10.57 -6.69 -8.25
N GLN A 15 -10.86 -5.60 -8.94
CA GLN A 15 -9.85 -4.66 -9.41
C GLN A 15 -9.02 -4.12 -8.24
N SER A 16 -7.72 -3.94 -8.48
CA SER A 16 -6.80 -3.40 -7.49
C SER A 16 -6.30 -2.01 -7.87
N SER A 17 -6.16 -1.16 -6.86
CA SER A 17 -5.56 0.17 -6.97
C SER A 17 -4.33 0.27 -6.07
N TRP A 18 -3.36 1.08 -6.49
CA TRP A 18 -2.21 1.43 -5.67
C TRP A 18 -2.65 2.33 -4.52
N GLN A 19 -2.25 1.93 -3.31
CA GLN A 19 -2.32 2.77 -2.12
C GLN A 19 -0.95 3.38 -1.89
N HIS A 20 -0.96 4.62 -1.41
CA HIS A 20 0.22 5.39 -1.17
C HIS A 20 0.27 5.81 0.30
N ASP A 21 1.48 6.04 0.80
CA ASP A 21 1.67 6.63 2.11
C ASP A 21 1.30 8.13 2.10
N ALA A 22 1.44 8.80 3.24
CA ALA A 22 1.21 10.23 3.37
C ALA A 22 2.14 11.10 2.49
N ARG A 23 3.24 10.54 1.99
CA ARG A 23 4.21 11.18 1.08
C ARG A 23 3.93 10.89 -0.40
N GLY A 24 2.94 10.04 -0.71
CA GLY A 24 2.66 9.60 -2.09
C GLY A 24 3.54 8.45 -2.58
N ILE A 25 4.26 7.75 -1.69
CA ILE A 25 5.09 6.59 -2.02
C ILE A 25 4.20 5.35 -2.16
N PRO A 26 4.30 4.57 -3.26
CA PRO A 26 3.50 3.36 -3.43
C PRO A 26 3.80 2.30 -2.36
N MET A 27 2.77 1.88 -1.62
CA MET A 27 2.90 0.88 -0.55
C MET A 27 2.46 -0.50 -1.06
N CYS A 28 1.17 -0.65 -1.36
CA CYS A 28 0.62 -1.92 -1.80
C CYS A 28 -0.62 -1.73 -2.67
N ARG A 29 -1.05 -2.82 -3.30
CA ARG A 29 -2.31 -2.87 -4.05
C ARG A 29 -3.43 -3.46 -3.23
N THR A 30 -4.57 -2.78 -3.22
CA THR A 30 -5.77 -3.18 -2.46
C THR A 30 -7.03 -3.10 -3.33
N CYS A 31 -8.08 -3.81 -2.93
CA CYS A 31 -9.43 -3.65 -3.45
C CYS A 31 -10.35 -3.16 -2.34
N VAL A 32 -11.59 -2.80 -2.67
CA VAL A 32 -12.61 -2.35 -1.72
C VAL A 32 -12.87 -3.31 -0.55
N LYS A 33 -12.61 -4.62 -0.72
CA LYS A 33 -12.81 -5.62 0.34
C LYS A 33 -11.64 -5.68 1.34
N CYS A 34 -10.40 -5.60 0.85
CA CYS A 34 -9.22 -5.77 1.69
C CYS A 34 -8.56 -4.43 2.07
N HIS A 35 -9.07 -3.30 1.56
CA HIS A 35 -8.47 -1.99 1.78
C HIS A 35 -8.28 -1.72 3.27
N THR A 36 -9.37 -1.73 4.05
CA THR A 36 -9.33 -1.41 5.48
C THR A 36 -8.40 -2.36 6.24
N ALA A 37 -8.55 -3.68 6.05
CA ALA A 37 -7.72 -4.67 6.73
C ALA A 37 -6.22 -4.52 6.41
N LYS A 38 -5.87 -4.13 5.18
CA LYS A 38 -4.47 -3.90 4.80
C LYS A 38 -3.95 -2.57 5.33
N MET A 39 -4.74 -1.51 5.28
CA MET A 39 -4.34 -0.19 5.79
C MET A 39 -4.16 -0.23 7.31
N ASP A 40 -5.02 -0.97 8.03
CA ASP A 40 -4.92 -1.17 9.49
C ASP A 40 -3.62 -1.87 9.92
N GLY A 41 -3.00 -2.64 9.02
CA GLY A 41 -1.70 -3.27 9.26
C GLY A 41 -0.50 -2.33 9.15
N TYR A 42 -0.67 -1.12 8.60
CA TYR A 42 0.39 -0.11 8.56
C TYR A 42 0.30 0.82 9.77
N ARG A 43 1.43 1.42 10.14
CA ARG A 43 1.44 2.45 11.18
C ARG A 43 0.58 3.64 10.75
N ALA A 44 -0.21 4.17 11.67
CA ALA A 44 -1.14 5.27 11.38
C ALA A 44 -0.43 6.55 10.91
N ASP A 45 0.80 6.79 11.34
CA ASP A 45 1.60 7.93 10.92
C ASP A 45 2.09 7.81 9.47
N VAL A 46 2.41 6.60 9.01
CA VAL A 46 2.72 6.34 7.59
C VAL A 46 1.56 6.74 6.68
N ILE A 47 0.33 6.54 7.13
CA ILE A 47 -0.88 6.86 6.35
C ILE A 47 -1.26 8.35 6.45
N ASN A 48 -1.09 8.96 7.62
CA ASN A 48 -1.69 10.26 7.92
C ASN A 48 -0.69 11.41 8.12
N ASN A 49 0.60 11.13 8.30
CA ASN A 49 1.62 12.14 8.62
C ASN A 49 2.74 12.12 7.57
N PRO A 50 2.83 13.07 6.62
CA PRO A 50 3.92 13.11 5.64
C PRO A 50 5.30 13.29 6.29
N ASN A 51 5.37 13.74 7.54
CA ASN A 51 6.59 13.87 8.34
C ASN A 51 6.76 12.70 9.32
N TYR A 52 6.25 11.50 9.01
CA TYR A 52 6.51 10.33 9.84
C TYR A 52 8.02 10.03 9.88
N ASP A 53 8.48 9.58 11.04
CA ASP A 53 9.86 9.18 11.22
C ASP A 53 10.03 7.68 10.90
N ALA A 54 11.08 7.36 10.15
CA ALA A 54 11.43 6.02 9.73
C ALA A 54 12.95 5.86 9.78
N ASP A 55 13.46 5.51 10.97
CA ASP A 55 14.85 5.14 11.25
C ASP A 55 15.15 3.65 10.94
N GLU A 56 14.33 2.97 10.12
CA GLU A 56 14.64 1.57 9.75
C GLU A 56 15.88 1.56 8.86
N ASP A 57 16.92 0.83 9.32
CA ASP A 57 18.10 0.56 8.51
C ASP A 57 17.65 -0.04 7.17
N ILE A 58 18.16 0.49 6.06
CA ILE A 58 17.96 -0.15 4.75
C ILE A 58 18.63 -1.52 4.86
N GLU A 59 17.86 -2.61 4.78
CA GLU A 59 18.44 -3.94 4.73
C GLU A 59 19.48 -4.00 3.60
N GLU A 60 20.72 -4.32 3.97
CA GLU A 60 21.83 -4.35 3.03
C GLU A 60 21.52 -5.39 1.95
N ARG A 61 21.60 -4.93 0.71
CA ARG A 61 21.09 -5.60 -0.49
C ARG A 61 21.87 -6.91 -0.74
N TRP A 62 21.25 -8.07 -0.53
CA TRP A 62 21.79 -9.39 -0.90
C TRP A 62 21.86 -9.59 -2.42
#